data_AF-A0A953R888-F1
#
_entry.id   AF-A0A953R888-F1
#
_cell.length_a   1.000
_cell.length_b   1.000
_cell.length_c   1.000
_cell.angle_alpha   90.00
_cell.angle_beta   90.00
_cell.angle_gamma   90.00
#
_symmetry.space_group_name_H-M   'P 1'
#
loop_
_entity.id
_entity.type
_entity.pdbx_description
1 polymer ?
#
loop_
_entity_poly.entity_id
_entity_poly.type
_entity_poly.pdbx_seq_one_letter_code
_entity_poly.pdbx_strand_id
1 'polypeptide(L)'
;MRGWLIGLAAVAVGQAAGPTTTVTAMMTSPAGDLISGSCVVQAVAPFTAAATGYRVIGVPITVPFARGVFSVAVAPTDTATPAGQGYKVTCAVPRQILGGRSVGPYAWGPSCWHIPTSAGSLDVGAVEVAPSLCVPSAAPGVVVTAGLNFADQESPAGTIDGINGAFTLAHTPSPAAALQLFRNGLAQKGTSDGTQDYALSGATVTFVSGAIPQVGDTLLAWYRY
;
A
#
# COMPACT_ATOMS: atom_id res chain seq x y z
N MET A 1 -68.68 -5.56 -21.08
CA MET A 1 -67.57 -5.31 -20.14
C MET A 1 -66.27 -5.39 -20.92
N ARG A 2 -65.65 -4.25 -21.24
CA ARG A 2 -64.38 -4.18 -21.99
C ARG A 2 -63.26 -3.97 -20.96
N GLY A 3 -62.51 -5.02 -20.65
CA GLY A 3 -61.34 -4.95 -19.78
C GLY A 3 -60.16 -4.36 -20.54
N TRP A 4 -59.61 -3.26 -20.03
CA TRP A 4 -58.34 -2.70 -20.48
C TRP A 4 -57.20 -3.48 -19.82
N LEU A 5 -56.38 -4.17 -20.61
CA LEU A 5 -55.09 -4.71 -20.18
C LEU A 5 -54.06 -3.59 -20.24
N ILE A 6 -53.71 -3.05 -19.08
CA ILE A 6 -52.56 -2.15 -18.93
C ILE A 6 -51.31 -3.04 -18.91
N GLY A 7 -50.59 -3.10 -20.04
CA GLY A 7 -49.28 -3.73 -20.10
C GLY A 7 -48.28 -2.90 -19.31
N LEU A 8 -47.83 -3.42 -18.16
CA LEU A 8 -46.63 -2.93 -17.49
C LEU A 8 -45.43 -3.24 -18.41
N ALA A 9 -44.97 -2.23 -19.14
CA ALA A 9 -43.65 -2.27 -19.74
C ALA A 9 -42.62 -2.21 -18.59
N ALA A 10 -41.99 -3.34 -18.29
CA ALA A 10 -40.82 -3.36 -17.43
C ALA A 10 -39.70 -2.57 -18.14
N VAL A 11 -39.45 -1.35 -17.70
CA VAL A 11 -38.26 -0.60 -18.10
C VAL A 11 -37.07 -1.33 -17.47
N ALA A 12 -36.44 -2.21 -18.24
CA ALA A 12 -35.11 -2.70 -17.90
C ALA A 12 -34.18 -1.49 -17.99
N VAL A 13 -33.89 -0.87 -16.85
CA VAL A 13 -32.81 0.10 -16.74
C VAL A 13 -31.53 -0.67 -16.97
N GLY A 14 -31.08 -0.73 -18.22
CA GLY A 14 -29.75 -1.22 -18.56
C GLY A 14 -28.76 -0.34 -17.81
N GLN A 15 -28.17 -0.86 -16.74
CA GLN A 15 -27.07 -0.17 -16.09
C GLN A 15 -25.92 -0.14 -17.08
N ALA A 16 -25.60 1.05 -17.60
CA ALA A 16 -24.43 1.23 -18.44
C ALA A 16 -23.21 0.72 -17.67
N ALA A 17 -22.51 -0.26 -18.23
CA ALA A 17 -21.25 -0.73 -17.65
C ALA A 17 -20.28 0.47 -17.65
N GLY A 18 -19.72 0.79 -16.48
CA GLY A 18 -18.67 1.81 -16.39
C GLY A 18 -17.44 1.42 -17.23
N PRO A 19 -16.54 2.36 -17.55
CA PRO A 19 -15.28 2.11 -18.19
C PRO A 19 -14.50 1.11 -17.34
N THR A 20 -13.91 0.17 -18.06
CA THR A 20 -13.05 -0.86 -17.49
C THR A 20 -11.65 -0.69 -18.06
N THR A 21 -10.67 -0.98 -17.24
CA THR A 21 -9.29 -1.19 -17.70
C THR A 21 -9.02 -2.69 -17.76
N THR A 22 -8.43 -3.11 -18.88
CA THR A 22 -8.08 -4.51 -19.12
C THR A 22 -6.73 -4.80 -18.48
N VAL A 23 -6.68 -5.84 -17.65
CA VAL A 23 -5.46 -6.39 -17.07
C VAL A 23 -5.21 -7.77 -17.66
N THR A 24 -4.00 -8.00 -18.15
CA THR A 24 -3.55 -9.25 -18.78
C THR A 24 -2.33 -9.83 -18.09
N ALA A 25 -2.13 -11.13 -18.20
CA ALA A 25 -0.89 -11.79 -17.79
C ALA A 25 -0.67 -13.11 -18.53
N MET A 26 0.59 -13.55 -18.54
CA MET A 26 0.96 -14.92 -18.88
C MET A 26 1.29 -15.72 -17.61
N MET A 27 0.37 -16.61 -17.22
CA MET A 27 0.49 -17.44 -16.02
C MET A 27 1.27 -18.71 -16.33
N THR A 28 2.40 -18.87 -15.63
CA THR A 28 3.28 -20.02 -15.78
C THR A 28 3.54 -20.70 -14.44
N SER A 29 3.88 -21.99 -14.49
CA SER A 29 4.44 -22.69 -13.32
C SER A 29 5.88 -22.19 -13.04
N PRO A 30 6.47 -22.50 -11.87
CA PRO A 30 7.90 -22.23 -11.64
C PRO A 30 8.84 -22.88 -12.66
N ALA A 31 8.38 -23.93 -13.35
CA ALA A 31 9.11 -24.60 -14.43
C ALA A 31 8.87 -23.98 -15.82
N GLY A 32 8.04 -22.93 -15.92
CA GLY A 32 7.71 -22.23 -17.17
C GLY A 32 6.52 -22.81 -17.94
N ASP A 33 5.85 -23.85 -17.43
CA ASP A 33 4.71 -24.46 -18.12
C ASP A 33 3.50 -23.52 -18.13
N LEU A 34 2.79 -23.46 -19.27
CA LEU A 34 1.56 -22.69 -19.40
C LEU A 34 0.40 -23.40 -18.70
N ILE A 35 -0.10 -22.81 -17.62
CA ILE A 35 -1.05 -23.42 -16.70
C ILE A 35 -2.48 -22.90 -16.91
N SER A 36 -3.46 -23.72 -16.53
CA SER A 36 -4.89 -23.32 -16.50
C SER A 36 -5.42 -23.32 -15.07
N GLY A 37 -6.36 -22.43 -14.77
CA GLY A 37 -6.93 -22.25 -13.43
C GLY A 37 -7.95 -21.12 -13.39
N SER A 38 -8.19 -20.57 -12.20
CA SER A 38 -9.09 -19.44 -12.01
C SER A 38 -8.58 -18.48 -10.96
N CYS A 39 -8.76 -17.19 -11.19
CA CYS A 39 -8.52 -16.14 -10.21
C CYS A 39 -9.84 -15.55 -9.74
N VAL A 40 -9.96 -15.31 -8.45
CA VAL A 40 -11.02 -14.50 -7.86
C VAL A 40 -10.48 -13.09 -7.69
N VAL A 41 -11.09 -12.14 -8.38
CA VAL A 41 -10.78 -10.71 -8.33
C VAL A 41 -11.91 -10.02 -7.57
N GLN A 42 -11.61 -9.44 -6.42
CA GLN A 42 -12.62 -8.86 -5.53
C GLN A 42 -12.20 -7.48 -5.08
N ALA A 43 -13.09 -6.49 -5.19
CA ALA A 43 -12.84 -5.17 -4.61
C ALA A 43 -12.67 -5.30 -3.09
N VAL A 44 -11.60 -4.69 -2.57
CA VAL A 44 -11.22 -4.75 -1.15
C VAL A 44 -12.34 -4.20 -0.25
N ALA A 45 -12.96 -3.11 -0.68
CA ALA A 45 -14.19 -2.55 -0.13
C ALA A 45 -15.02 -1.96 -1.28
N PRO A 46 -16.32 -1.68 -1.11
CA PRO A 46 -17.08 -0.95 -2.10
C PRO A 46 -16.46 0.43 -2.36
N PHE A 47 -16.29 0.81 -3.62
CA PHE A 47 -15.75 2.11 -4.03
C PHE A 47 -16.48 2.66 -5.26
N THR A 48 -16.25 3.92 -5.56
CA THR A 48 -16.83 4.61 -6.73
C THR A 48 -15.68 4.96 -7.68
N ALA A 49 -15.70 4.47 -8.93
CA ALA A 49 -14.65 4.72 -9.93
C ALA A 49 -14.68 6.18 -10.45
N ALA A 50 -13.54 6.87 -10.58
CA ALA A 50 -13.50 8.31 -10.84
C ALA A 50 -13.93 8.64 -12.25
N ALA A 51 -13.51 7.79 -13.19
CA ALA A 51 -13.80 7.97 -14.60
C ALA A 51 -15.31 8.00 -14.92
N THR A 52 -16.19 7.49 -14.04
CA THR A 52 -17.65 7.46 -14.29
C THR A 52 -18.58 7.68 -13.13
N GLY A 53 -18.11 7.63 -11.89
CA GLY A 53 -19.01 7.54 -10.75
C GLY A 53 -19.67 6.16 -10.61
N TYR A 54 -19.22 5.13 -11.34
CA TYR A 54 -19.75 3.77 -11.22
C TYR A 54 -19.37 3.18 -9.85
N ARG A 55 -20.36 2.68 -9.11
CA ARG A 55 -20.16 2.08 -7.79
C ARG A 55 -19.84 0.60 -7.91
N VAL A 56 -18.59 0.25 -7.64
CA VAL A 56 -18.15 -1.14 -7.49
C VAL A 56 -18.56 -1.65 -6.12
N ILE A 57 -19.40 -2.67 -6.12
CA ILE A 57 -19.75 -3.44 -4.91
C ILE A 57 -18.75 -4.60 -4.78
N GLY A 58 -18.36 -4.96 -3.55
CA GLY A 58 -17.34 -5.98 -3.24
C GLY A 58 -17.66 -7.42 -3.66
N VAL A 59 -18.48 -7.62 -4.69
CA VAL A 59 -18.83 -8.90 -5.28
C VAL A 59 -17.60 -9.44 -6.05
N PRO A 60 -17.14 -10.66 -5.74
CA PRO A 60 -16.01 -11.26 -6.42
C PRO A 60 -16.35 -11.61 -7.88
N ILE A 61 -15.40 -11.35 -8.78
CA ILE A 61 -15.40 -11.81 -10.18
C ILE A 61 -14.50 -13.03 -10.25
N THR A 62 -15.02 -14.16 -10.75
CA THR A 62 -14.19 -15.33 -11.03
C THR A 62 -13.73 -15.28 -12.49
N VAL A 63 -12.42 -15.23 -12.69
CA VAL A 63 -11.77 -15.11 -13.98
C VAL A 63 -11.02 -16.41 -14.28
N PRO A 64 -11.53 -17.26 -15.17
CA PRO A 64 -10.78 -18.43 -15.63
C PRO A 64 -9.61 -17.99 -16.51
N PHE A 65 -8.52 -18.72 -16.45
CA PHE A 65 -7.40 -18.61 -17.40
C PHE A 65 -7.03 -20.00 -17.92
N ALA A 66 -6.62 -20.06 -19.17
CA ALA A 66 -6.28 -21.31 -19.82
C ALA A 66 -5.01 -21.14 -20.65
N ARG A 67 -4.15 -22.16 -20.63
CA ARG A 67 -2.86 -22.15 -21.35
C ARG A 67 -2.05 -20.88 -21.04
N GLY A 68 -2.06 -20.47 -19.77
CA GLY A 68 -1.39 -19.29 -19.25
C GLY A 68 -2.05 -17.95 -19.57
N VAL A 69 -3.03 -17.89 -20.47
CA VAL A 69 -3.62 -16.60 -20.86
C VAL A 69 -4.66 -16.16 -19.84
N PHE A 70 -4.36 -15.07 -19.13
CA PHE A 70 -5.26 -14.39 -18.21
C PHE A 70 -5.63 -13.01 -18.77
N SER A 71 -6.91 -12.65 -18.70
CA SER A 71 -7.42 -11.32 -19.04
C SER A 71 -8.67 -11.01 -18.23
N VAL A 72 -8.71 -9.83 -17.61
CA VAL A 72 -9.88 -9.32 -16.90
C VAL A 72 -10.09 -7.84 -17.17
N ALA A 73 -11.34 -7.45 -17.37
CA ALA A 73 -11.75 -6.05 -17.42
C ALA A 73 -12.35 -5.67 -16.05
N VAL A 74 -11.74 -4.69 -15.37
CA VAL A 74 -12.20 -4.21 -14.06
C VAL A 74 -12.30 -2.69 -14.05
N ALA A 75 -13.18 -2.14 -13.22
CA ALA A 75 -13.32 -0.69 -13.10
C ALA A 75 -12.05 -0.06 -12.50
N PRO A 76 -11.57 1.10 -13.00
CA PRO A 76 -10.44 1.83 -12.43
C PRO A 76 -10.64 2.26 -10.97
N THR A 77 -9.53 2.48 -10.28
CA THR A 77 -9.43 2.89 -8.86
C THR A 77 -8.88 4.31 -8.69
N ASP A 78 -9.00 5.14 -9.73
CA ASP A 78 -8.40 6.47 -9.86
C ASP A 78 -8.99 7.55 -8.91
N THR A 79 -9.94 7.19 -8.04
CA THR A 79 -10.76 8.16 -7.28
C THR A 79 -10.37 8.39 -5.83
N ALA A 80 -9.47 7.63 -5.19
CA ALA A 80 -8.98 8.07 -3.88
C ALA A 80 -7.68 7.37 -3.43
N THR A 81 -6.63 8.16 -3.29
CA THR A 81 -6.05 8.35 -1.95
C THR A 81 -7.18 8.70 -0.97
N PRO A 82 -7.57 7.86 0.02
CA PRO A 82 -6.72 6.97 0.84
C PRO A 82 -7.10 5.46 0.80
N ALA A 83 -6.42 4.67 1.66
CA ALA A 83 -6.50 3.21 1.82
C ALA A 83 -7.92 2.65 1.63
N GLY A 84 -8.05 1.58 0.82
CA GLY A 84 -9.30 0.81 0.65
C GLY A 84 -9.81 0.69 -0.79
N GLN A 85 -9.30 1.48 -1.75
CA GLN A 85 -9.60 1.32 -3.17
C GLN A 85 -8.57 0.42 -3.84
N GLY A 86 -9.01 -0.75 -4.29
CA GLY A 86 -8.15 -1.76 -4.88
C GLY A 86 -8.87 -3.08 -5.03
N TYR A 87 -8.21 -4.02 -5.71
CA TYR A 87 -8.70 -5.38 -5.85
C TYR A 87 -7.75 -6.35 -5.14
N LYS A 88 -8.34 -7.25 -4.36
CA LYS A 88 -7.68 -8.46 -3.87
C LYS A 88 -7.86 -9.54 -4.91
N VAL A 89 -6.75 -10.18 -5.32
CA VAL A 89 -6.75 -11.26 -6.29
C VAL A 89 -6.17 -12.53 -5.69
N THR A 90 -6.90 -13.63 -5.78
CA THR A 90 -6.44 -14.95 -5.34
C THR A 90 -6.66 -15.94 -6.44
N CYS A 91 -5.64 -16.69 -6.82
CA CYS A 91 -5.70 -17.63 -7.93
C CYS A 91 -5.51 -19.05 -7.43
N ALA A 92 -6.24 -19.98 -8.05
CA ALA A 92 -6.16 -21.39 -7.79
C ALA A 92 -5.96 -22.15 -9.10
N VAL A 93 -5.03 -23.10 -9.07
CA VAL A 93 -4.70 -23.99 -10.17
C VAL A 93 -4.96 -25.42 -9.73
N PRO A 94 -5.92 -26.12 -10.36
CA PRO A 94 -6.11 -27.53 -10.12
C PRO A 94 -4.91 -28.33 -10.65
N ARG A 95 -4.78 -29.56 -10.16
CA ARG A 95 -3.79 -30.51 -10.69
C ARG A 95 -4.07 -30.78 -12.17
N GLN A 96 -3.05 -30.64 -13.00
CA GLN A 96 -3.14 -30.85 -14.46
C GLN A 96 -1.92 -31.62 -14.98
N ILE A 97 -2.07 -32.30 -16.12
CA ILE A 97 -0.97 -33.01 -16.78
C ILE A 97 -0.50 -32.18 -17.99
N LEU A 98 0.74 -31.70 -17.93
CA LEU A 98 1.37 -30.91 -18.99
C LEU A 98 2.66 -31.62 -19.40
N GLY A 99 2.82 -31.92 -20.69
CA GLY A 99 4.00 -32.63 -21.20
C GLY A 99 4.29 -33.97 -20.51
N GLY A 100 3.25 -34.68 -20.06
CA GLY A 100 3.37 -35.96 -19.33
C GLY A 100 3.74 -35.82 -17.84
N ARG A 101 3.86 -34.60 -17.32
CA ARG A 101 4.20 -34.31 -15.91
C ARG A 101 2.99 -33.73 -15.19
N SER A 102 2.85 -34.07 -13.92
CA SER A 102 1.82 -33.47 -13.06
C SER A 102 2.27 -32.09 -12.59
N VAL A 103 1.46 -31.08 -12.85
CA VAL A 103 1.67 -29.67 -12.47
C VAL A 103 0.53 -29.25 -11.53
N GLY A 104 0.85 -28.58 -10.43
CA GLY A 104 -0.11 -28.22 -9.39
C GLY A 104 -0.48 -29.38 -8.45
N PRO A 105 -1.41 -29.16 -7.51
CA PRO A 105 -2.19 -27.94 -7.34
C PRO A 105 -1.35 -26.77 -6.82
N TYR A 106 -1.69 -25.55 -7.24
CA TYR A 106 -1.09 -24.31 -6.74
C TYR A 106 -2.19 -23.34 -6.34
N ALA A 107 -1.88 -22.50 -5.36
CA ALA A 107 -2.64 -21.31 -5.07
C ALA A 107 -1.66 -20.16 -4.83
N TRP A 108 -1.97 -18.98 -5.35
CA TRP A 108 -1.18 -17.78 -5.10
C TRP A 108 -2.08 -16.57 -4.86
N GLY A 109 -1.48 -15.54 -4.26
CA GLY A 109 -2.16 -14.41 -3.66
C GLY A 109 -2.45 -14.61 -2.17
N PRO A 110 -3.14 -13.66 -1.51
CA PRO A 110 -3.74 -12.49 -2.13
C PRO A 110 -2.72 -11.48 -2.64
N SER A 111 -2.84 -11.12 -3.92
CA SER A 111 -2.16 -9.97 -4.53
C SER A 111 -3.10 -8.77 -4.55
N CYS A 112 -2.55 -7.56 -4.46
CA CYS A 112 -3.32 -6.33 -4.41
C CYS A 112 -3.09 -5.56 -5.69
N TRP A 113 -4.16 -5.15 -6.36
CA TRP A 113 -4.07 -4.39 -7.60
C TRP A 113 -4.66 -3.00 -7.46
N HIS A 114 -3.87 -2.00 -7.88
CA HIS A 114 -4.33 -0.63 -8.10
C HIS A 114 -4.47 -0.42 -9.61
N ILE A 115 -5.69 -0.14 -10.07
CA ILE A 115 -6.03 -0.12 -11.51
C ILE A 115 -6.16 1.34 -11.95
N PRO A 116 -5.15 1.94 -12.62
CA PRO A 116 -5.32 3.27 -13.18
C PRO A 116 -6.28 3.22 -14.38
N THR A 117 -6.85 4.37 -14.72
CA THR A 117 -7.58 4.51 -15.99
C THR A 117 -6.59 4.39 -17.15
N SER A 118 -6.79 3.39 -18.01
CA SER A 118 -5.96 3.14 -19.20
C SER A 118 -6.82 2.77 -20.41
N ALA A 119 -6.44 3.31 -21.58
CA ALA A 119 -7.01 2.93 -22.89
C ALA A 119 -6.35 1.68 -23.50
N GLY A 120 -5.19 1.27 -22.97
CA GLY A 120 -4.47 0.05 -23.36
C GLY A 120 -4.55 -1.04 -22.30
N SER A 121 -4.25 -2.29 -22.69
CA SER A 121 -4.12 -3.40 -21.74
C SER A 121 -2.91 -3.19 -20.84
N LEU A 122 -3.09 -3.44 -19.54
CA LEU A 122 -2.03 -3.40 -18.54
C LEU A 122 -1.59 -4.82 -18.19
N ASP A 123 -0.31 -5.01 -17.94
CA ASP A 123 0.17 -6.28 -17.38
C ASP A 123 -0.13 -6.36 -15.87
N VAL A 124 -0.35 -7.57 -15.34
CA VAL A 124 -0.57 -7.79 -13.90
C VAL A 124 0.57 -7.18 -13.06
N GLY A 125 1.83 -7.32 -13.49
CA GLY A 125 2.97 -6.74 -12.75
C GLY A 125 2.98 -5.21 -12.74
N ALA A 126 2.28 -4.56 -13.67
CA ALA A 126 2.16 -3.10 -13.71
C ALA A 126 1.06 -2.55 -12.78
N VAL A 127 0.10 -3.40 -12.38
CA VAL A 127 -0.99 -3.03 -11.47
C VAL A 127 -0.81 -3.57 -10.06
N GLU A 128 0.09 -4.54 -9.87
CA GLU A 128 0.39 -5.12 -8.56
C GLU A 128 1.09 -4.10 -7.66
N VAL A 129 0.57 -3.99 -6.44
CA VAL A 129 1.05 -3.07 -5.41
C VAL A 129 1.30 -3.82 -4.11
N ALA A 130 1.97 -3.14 -3.16
CA ALA A 130 2.30 -3.72 -1.87
C ALA A 130 1.06 -4.27 -1.14
N PRO A 131 1.17 -5.41 -0.43
CA PRO A 131 0.05 -6.08 0.23
C PRO A 131 -0.66 -5.23 1.30
N SER A 132 0.02 -4.18 1.80
CA SER A 132 -0.53 -3.18 2.70
C SER A 132 -1.72 -2.38 2.13
N LEU A 133 -2.01 -2.49 0.82
CA LEU A 133 -3.18 -1.89 0.18
C LEU A 133 -4.39 -2.85 0.05
N CYS A 134 -4.24 -4.15 0.35
CA CYS A 134 -5.37 -5.10 0.38
C CYS A 134 -6.24 -5.02 1.63
N VAL A 135 -5.88 -4.21 2.62
CA VAL A 135 -6.69 -4.10 3.83
C VAL A 135 -7.90 -3.20 3.55
N PRO A 136 -9.13 -3.67 3.75
CA PRO A 136 -10.27 -2.77 3.78
C PRO A 136 -10.03 -1.75 4.88
N SER A 137 -10.11 -0.47 4.55
CA SER A 137 -9.96 0.68 5.47
C SER A 137 -11.09 0.80 6.50
N ALA A 138 -11.68 -0.34 6.89
CA ALA A 138 -12.76 -0.41 7.84
C ALA A 138 -12.71 -1.75 8.59
N ALA A 139 -11.63 -1.97 9.34
CA ALA A 139 -11.71 -2.70 10.60
C ALA A 139 -11.06 -1.82 11.67
N PRO A 140 -11.80 -1.34 12.69
CA PRO A 140 -11.18 -0.68 13.82
C PRO A 140 -10.21 -1.69 14.47
N GLY A 141 -8.91 -1.42 14.38
CA GLY A 141 -7.89 -2.23 15.06
C GLY A 141 -6.85 -2.93 14.17
N VAL A 142 -6.88 -2.81 12.84
CA VAL A 142 -5.75 -3.27 12.01
C VAL A 142 -4.69 -2.18 11.96
N VAL A 143 -3.76 -2.25 12.90
CA VAL A 143 -2.52 -1.47 12.86
C VAL A 143 -1.69 -2.03 11.71
N VAL A 144 -1.64 -1.31 10.59
CA VAL A 144 -0.68 -1.58 9.52
C VAL A 144 0.68 -1.36 10.12
N THR A 145 1.34 -2.43 10.55
CA THR A 145 2.73 -2.36 11.01
C THR A 145 3.59 -2.27 9.75
N ALA A 146 3.63 -1.08 9.13
CA ALA A 146 4.92 -0.62 8.64
C ALA A 146 5.82 -0.75 9.86
N GLY A 147 6.82 -1.65 9.83
CA GLY A 147 7.68 -1.87 10.98
C GLY A 147 8.21 -0.52 11.43
N LEU A 148 7.64 0.02 12.51
CA LEU A 148 8.14 1.23 13.12
C LEU A 148 9.44 0.78 13.78
N ASN A 149 10.57 1.15 13.18
CA ASN A 149 11.84 0.94 13.85
C ASN A 149 12.00 2.07 14.86
N PHE A 150 12.44 1.72 16.06
CA PHE A 150 12.73 2.68 17.11
C PHE A 150 14.22 2.66 17.38
N ALA A 151 14.78 3.84 17.54
CA ALA A 151 16.07 4.03 18.17
C ALA A 151 15.77 4.44 19.61
N ASP A 152 16.18 3.60 20.56
CA ASP A 152 15.98 3.84 21.98
C ASP A 152 17.34 4.11 22.63
N GLN A 153 17.44 5.19 23.39
CA GLN A 153 18.63 5.56 24.15
C GLN A 153 19.90 5.64 23.28
N GLU A 154 19.76 6.10 22.05
CA GLU A 154 20.88 6.25 21.13
C GLU A 154 21.81 7.36 21.62
N SER A 155 23.13 7.14 21.57
CA SER A 155 24.13 8.18 21.75
C SER A 155 24.55 8.69 20.37
N PRO A 156 24.15 9.92 19.97
CA PRO A 156 24.54 10.48 18.67
C PRO A 156 26.06 10.49 18.49
N ALA A 157 26.53 10.21 17.28
CA ALA A 157 27.94 10.26 16.96
C ALA A 157 28.46 11.70 16.89
N GLY A 158 29.58 11.95 17.56
CA GLY A 158 30.24 13.26 17.61
C GLY A 158 30.98 13.45 18.92
N THR A 159 32.10 14.15 18.89
CA THR A 159 32.85 14.47 20.12
C THR A 159 32.14 15.60 20.87
N ILE A 160 31.95 15.44 22.18
CA ILE A 160 31.45 16.50 23.06
C ILE A 160 32.66 17.23 23.66
N ASP A 161 33.11 18.28 22.99
CA ASP A 161 34.30 19.09 23.35
C ASP A 161 33.97 20.54 23.74
N GLY A 162 32.67 20.90 23.79
CA GLY A 162 32.21 22.27 24.03
C GLY A 162 32.26 23.19 22.81
N ILE A 163 32.77 22.73 21.67
CA ILE A 163 32.90 23.48 20.41
C ILE A 163 32.06 22.84 19.29
N ASN A 164 32.04 21.51 19.21
CA ASN A 164 31.29 20.77 18.21
C ASN A 164 29.78 20.89 18.43
N GLY A 165 29.12 21.62 17.53
CA GLY A 165 27.66 21.76 17.52
C GLY A 165 26.93 20.71 16.69
N ALA A 166 27.63 19.83 15.97
CA ALA A 166 27.02 18.89 15.03
C ALA A 166 27.18 17.43 15.49
N PHE A 167 26.07 16.71 15.52
CA PHE A 167 26.01 15.31 15.92
C PHE A 167 25.17 14.51 14.92
N THR A 168 25.52 13.25 14.69
CA THR A 168 24.90 12.41 13.68
C THR A 168 24.19 11.23 14.32
N LEU A 169 22.92 11.06 13.99
CA LEU A 169 22.12 9.89 14.34
C LEU A 169 22.42 8.72 13.39
N ALA A 170 22.19 7.48 13.84
CA ALA A 170 22.36 6.29 13.01
C ALA A 170 21.34 6.22 11.87
N HIS A 171 20.15 6.79 12.07
CA HIS A 171 19.05 6.81 11.10
C HIS A 171 18.35 8.17 11.10
N THR A 172 17.68 8.49 9.99
CA THR A 172 16.89 9.72 9.87
C THR A 172 15.54 9.56 10.57
N PRO A 173 15.20 10.41 11.56
CA PRO A 173 13.87 10.37 12.20
C PRO A 173 12.73 10.59 11.19
N SER A 174 11.71 9.73 11.25
CA SER A 174 10.55 9.75 10.35
C SER A 174 9.24 9.57 11.11
N PRO A 175 8.39 10.61 11.21
CA PRO A 175 8.62 12.00 10.82
C PRO A 175 9.70 12.66 11.68
N ALA A 176 10.30 13.75 11.18
CA ALA A 176 11.35 14.51 11.88
C ALA A 176 10.97 14.92 13.32
N ALA A 177 9.70 15.24 13.56
CA ALA A 177 9.16 15.60 14.87
C ALA A 177 9.12 14.42 15.88
N ALA A 178 9.50 13.22 15.47
CA ALA A 178 9.60 12.07 16.37
C ALA A 178 10.88 12.07 17.22
N LEU A 179 11.87 12.90 16.89
CA LEU A 179 13.11 12.99 17.66
C LEU A 179 12.87 13.64 19.02
N GLN A 180 13.17 12.88 20.07
CA GLN A 180 13.32 13.38 21.42
C GLN A 180 14.81 13.35 21.78
N LEU A 181 15.40 14.53 21.93
CA LEU A 181 16.82 14.69 22.26
C LEU A 181 16.97 15.19 23.70
N PHE A 182 17.85 14.56 24.46
CA PHE A 182 18.12 14.91 25.85
C PHE A 182 19.59 15.20 26.06
N ARG A 183 19.89 16.30 26.76
CA ARG A 183 21.22 16.65 27.23
C ARG A 183 21.22 16.57 28.76
N ASN A 184 21.98 15.66 29.35
CA ASN A 184 21.97 15.40 30.80
C ASN A 184 20.56 15.18 31.38
N GLY A 185 19.67 14.53 30.63
CA GLY A 185 18.28 14.31 31.00
C GLY A 185 17.34 15.50 30.80
N LEU A 186 17.84 16.67 30.36
CA LEU A 186 16.99 17.80 29.98
C LEU A 186 16.58 17.68 28.50
N ALA A 187 15.28 17.66 28.26
CA ALA A 187 14.73 17.67 26.91
C ALA A 187 15.14 18.96 26.19
N GLN A 188 15.74 18.80 25.01
CA GLN A 188 16.11 19.88 24.11
C GLN A 188 14.95 20.13 23.15
N LYS A 189 14.65 21.40 22.86
CA LYS A 189 13.60 21.77 21.91
C LYS A 189 14.18 21.89 20.52
N GLY A 190 13.62 21.13 19.58
CA GLY A 190 13.95 21.24 18.16
C GLY A 190 13.22 22.40 17.50
N THR A 191 13.68 22.77 16.30
CA THR A 191 13.01 23.73 15.42
C THR A 191 11.53 23.45 15.17
N SER A 192 11.11 22.18 15.20
CA SER A 192 9.71 21.78 15.05
C SER A 192 8.79 22.23 16.20
N ASP A 193 9.34 22.50 17.39
CA ASP A 193 8.56 22.76 18.61
C ASP A 193 8.62 24.23 19.08
N GLY A 194 9.10 25.14 18.21
CA GLY A 194 9.01 26.59 18.44
C GLY A 194 10.03 27.18 19.43
N THR A 195 11.07 26.45 19.83
CA THR A 195 12.27 27.00 20.50
C THR A 195 13.49 26.20 20.04
N GLN A 196 14.56 26.86 19.57
CA GLN A 196 15.64 26.22 18.81
C GLN A 196 16.90 25.93 19.65
N ASP A 197 16.88 24.89 20.49
CA ASP A 197 18.14 24.38 21.06
C ASP A 197 18.95 23.65 19.95
N TYR A 198 18.27 23.05 18.99
CA TYR A 198 18.87 22.43 17.82
C TYR A 198 17.97 22.47 16.57
N ALA A 199 18.59 22.24 15.41
CA ALA A 199 17.93 21.95 14.14
C ALA A 199 18.24 20.51 13.69
N LEU A 200 17.27 19.85 13.07
CA LEU A 200 17.42 18.50 12.48
C LEU A 200 17.33 18.58 10.96
N SER A 201 18.30 17.98 10.26
CA SER A 201 18.26 17.79 8.80
C SER A 201 18.77 16.39 8.46
N GLY A 202 17.89 15.55 7.92
CA GLY A 202 18.19 14.11 7.79
C GLY A 202 18.48 13.50 9.16
N ALA A 203 19.63 12.85 9.29
CA ALA A 203 20.13 12.30 10.56
C ALA A 203 21.02 13.27 11.35
N THR A 204 21.26 14.48 10.85
CA THR A 204 22.19 15.43 11.48
C THR A 204 21.45 16.41 12.40
N VAL A 205 21.88 16.44 13.66
CA VAL A 205 21.46 17.38 14.70
C VAL A 205 22.51 18.49 14.80
N THR A 206 22.08 19.74 14.66
CA THR A 206 22.94 20.91 14.79
C THR A 206 22.43 21.79 15.93
N PHE A 207 23.18 21.86 17.03
CA PHE A 207 22.90 22.75 18.15
C PHE A 207 23.16 24.22 17.79
N VAL A 208 22.35 25.11 18.35
CA VAL A 208 22.67 26.54 18.34
C VAL A 208 23.82 26.83 19.30
N SER A 209 24.57 27.92 19.09
CA SER A 209 25.81 28.20 19.85
C SER A 209 25.63 28.18 21.37
N GLY A 210 24.51 28.69 21.89
CA GLY A 210 24.22 28.71 23.32
C GLY A 210 23.82 27.36 23.93
N ALA A 211 23.53 26.36 23.09
CA ALA A 211 23.05 25.04 23.51
C ALA A 211 24.08 23.92 23.27
N ILE A 212 25.26 24.25 22.70
CA ILE A 212 26.32 23.27 22.42
C ILE A 212 26.67 22.49 23.70
N PRO A 213 26.60 21.14 23.66
CA PRO A 213 26.99 20.29 24.79
C PRO A 213 28.44 20.53 25.20
N GLN A 214 28.66 20.67 26.51
CA GLN A 214 29.96 20.95 27.11
C GLN A 214 30.68 19.66 27.50
N VAL A 215 32.01 19.71 27.65
CA VAL A 215 32.80 18.56 28.09
C VAL A 215 32.23 17.98 29.39
N GLY A 216 31.93 16.68 29.36
CA GLY A 216 31.30 15.96 30.48
C GLY A 216 29.78 15.82 30.38
N ASP A 217 29.14 16.49 29.41
CA ASP A 217 27.72 16.29 29.12
C ASP A 217 27.46 14.95 28.41
N THR A 218 26.21 14.51 28.49
CA THR A 218 25.70 13.32 27.82
C THR A 218 24.58 13.70 26.87
N LEU A 219 24.56 13.08 25.68
CA LEU A 219 23.46 13.18 24.72
C LEU A 219 22.80 11.83 24.54
N LEU A 220 21.46 11.82 24.61
CA LEU A 220 20.66 10.64 24.34
C LEU A 220 19.48 11.00 23.45
N ALA A 221 19.17 10.12 22.49
CA ALA A 221 18.11 10.30 21.51
C ALA A 221 17.13 9.12 21.50
N TRP A 222 15.85 9.43 21.31
CA TRP A 222 14.78 8.48 21.03
C TRP A 222 14.01 8.93 19.80
N TYR A 223 13.76 8.03 18.86
CA TYR A 223 12.98 8.36 17.66
C TYR A 223 12.50 7.12 16.90
N ARG A 224 11.54 7.32 16.00
CA ARG A 224 11.13 6.33 14.99
C ARG A 224 11.78 6.62 13.64
N TYR A 225 12.13 5.58 12.88
CA TYR A 225 12.75 5.68 11.54
C TYR A 225 12.30 4.59 10.57
#